data_AF-A0A924KMS8-F1
#
_entry.id   AF-A0A924KMS8-F1
#
_cell.length_a   1.000
_cell.length_b   1.000
_cell.length_c   1.000
_cell.angle_alpha   90.00
_cell.angle_beta   90.00
_cell.angle_gamma   90.00
#
_symmetry.space_group_name_H-M   'P 1'
#
loop_
_entity.id
_entity.type
_entity.pdbx_description
1 polymer ?
#
loop_
_entity_poly.entity_id
_entity_poly.type
_entity_poly.pdbx_seq_one_letter_code
_entity_poly.pdbx_strand_id
1 'polypeptide(L)' 'MSDTSSPIISRLQIEFPESLPVSGKRQEIMDAIAAHQVVIVCGETGSGKTTQLPKIALAMGRGKL' A
#
# COMPACT_ATOMS: atom_id res chain seq x y z
N MET A 1 -4.38 10.92 37.91
CA MET A 1 -3.20 11.05 37.04
C MET A 1 -2.87 9.67 36.48
N SER A 2 -3.36 9.36 35.29
CA SER A 2 -2.94 8.20 34.51
C SER A 2 -3.34 8.48 33.07
N ASP A 3 -2.40 9.14 32.40
CA ASP A 3 -2.41 9.58 31.01
C ASP A 3 -2.80 8.40 30.08
N THR A 4 -3.98 8.48 29.46
CA THR A 4 -4.42 7.52 28.43
C THR A 4 -4.26 8.18 27.06
N SER A 5 -3.05 8.64 26.75
CA SER A 5 -2.69 9.08 25.40
C SER A 5 -2.28 7.85 24.57
N SER A 6 -3.27 7.04 24.19
CA SER A 6 -3.10 6.11 23.08
C SER A 6 -2.74 6.95 21.86
N PRO A 7 -1.56 6.76 21.21
CA PRO A 7 -1.19 7.61 20.10
C PRO A 7 -2.22 7.40 19.00
N ILE A 8 -2.80 8.50 18.53
CA ILE A 8 -3.68 8.57 17.37
C ILE A 8 -2.82 8.23 16.15
N ILE A 9 -2.45 6.96 15.97
CA ILE A 9 -2.05 6.47 14.66
C ILE A 9 -3.34 6.55 13.85
N SER A 10 -3.42 7.60 13.04
CA SER A 10 -4.57 7.93 12.23
C SER A 10 -5.02 6.69 11.48
N ARG A 11 -6.29 6.33 11.66
CA ARG A 11 -6.96 5.22 10.95
C ARG A 11 -7.11 5.58 9.48
N LEU A 12 -6.01 5.78 8.76
CA LEU A 12 -6.02 5.90 7.32
C LEU A 12 -6.56 4.60 6.76
N GLN A 13 -7.81 4.64 6.31
CA GLN A 13 -8.44 3.53 5.63
C GLN A 13 -7.77 3.39 4.25
N ILE A 14 -6.94 2.36 4.11
CA ILE A 14 -6.30 2.05 2.85
C ILE A 14 -7.27 1.21 2.02
N GLU A 15 -7.89 1.85 1.03
CA GLU A 15 -8.80 1.20 0.10
C GLU A 15 -8.15 0.97 -1.25
N PHE A 16 -8.47 -0.20 -1.83
CA PHE A 16 -8.01 -0.66 -3.14
C PHE A 16 -9.23 -0.87 -4.06
N PRO A 17 -9.59 0.11 -4.90
CA PRO A 17 -10.73 -0.05 -5.81
C PRO A 17 -10.43 -1.11 -6.87
N GLU A 18 -11.27 -2.14 -6.94
CA GLU A 18 -11.11 -3.29 -7.86
C GLU A 18 -11.16 -2.88 -9.35
N SER A 19 -11.65 -1.68 -9.67
CA SER A 19 -11.65 -1.14 -11.03
C SER A 19 -10.25 -0.79 -11.57
N LEU A 20 -9.25 -0.63 -10.70
CA LEU A 20 -7.88 -0.35 -11.11
C LEU A 20 -7.09 -1.65 -11.27
N PRO A 21 -6.44 -1.88 -12.42
CA PRO A 21 -5.65 -3.09 -12.66
C PRO A 21 -4.61 -3.39 -11.59
N VAL A 22 -3.96 -2.37 -11.02
CA VAL A 22 -2.96 -2.54 -9.95
C VAL A 22 -3.60 -3.01 -8.63
N SER A 23 -4.82 -2.59 -8.31
CA SER A 23 -5.54 -3.03 -7.10
C SER A 23 -5.87 -4.52 -7.16
N GLY A 24 -6.32 -5.01 -8.32
CA GLY A 24 -6.65 -6.42 -8.52
C GLY A 24 -5.43 -7.35 -8.41
N LYS A 25 -4.22 -6.81 -8.68
CA LYS A 25 -2.94 -7.54 -8.55
C LYS A 25 -2.22 -7.29 -7.23
N ARG A 26 -2.87 -6.70 -6.22
CA ARG A 26 -2.22 -6.29 -4.96
C ARG A 26 -1.45 -7.42 -4.29
N GLN A 27 -2.01 -8.63 -4.25
CA GLN A 27 -1.40 -9.74 -3.54
C GLN A 27 -0.11 -10.19 -4.24
N GLU A 28 -0.14 -10.36 -5.56
CA GLU A 28 1.04 -10.66 -6.39
C GLU A 28 2.15 -9.62 -6.18
N ILE A 29 1.79 -8.33 -6.13
CA ILE A 29 2.74 -7.24 -5.89
C ILE A 29 3.33 -7.32 -4.47
N MET A 30 2.51 -7.57 -3.45
CA MET A 30 2.97 -7.71 -2.06
C MET A 30 3.93 -8.89 -1.91
N ASP A 31 3.60 -10.02 -2.53
CA ASP A 31 4.44 -11.23 -2.52
C ASP A 31 5.78 -10.96 -3.20
N ALA A 32 5.78 -10.28 -4.35
CA ALA A 32 7.00 -9.88 -5.05
C ALA A 32 7.87 -8.92 -4.21
N ILE A 33 7.27 -7.94 -3.53
CA ILE A 33 7.96 -6.98 -2.66
C ILE A 33 8.55 -7.67 -1.42
N ALA A 34 7.92 -8.73 -0.92
CA ALA A 34 8.43 -9.52 0.19
C ALA A 34 9.60 -10.41 -0.22
N ALA A 35 9.54 -11.01 -1.41
CA ALA A 35 10.56 -11.95 -1.90
C ALA A 35 11.79 -11.27 -2.53
N HIS A 36 11.65 -10.05 -3.04
CA HIS A 36 12.70 -9.39 -3.82
C HIS A 36 13.03 -7.99 -3.30
N GLN A 37 14.34 -7.71 -3.17
CA GLN A 37 14.81 -6.37 -2.76
C GLN A 37 14.45 -5.27 -3.77
N VAL A 38 14.38 -5.62 -5.05
CA VAL A 38 14.01 -4.70 -6.14
C VAL A 38 12.91 -5.35 -6.98
N VAL A 39 11.83 -4.60 -7.21
CA VAL A 39 10.69 -5.02 -8.02
C VAL A 39 10.41 -3.94 -9.07
N ILE A 40 10.24 -4.37 -10.33
CA ILE A 40 9.83 -3.49 -11.43
C ILE A 40 8.36 -3.77 -11.73
N VAL A 41 7.50 -2.76 -11.62
CA VAL A 41 6.07 -2.88 -11.93
C VAL A 41 5.77 -2.15 -13.22
N CYS A 42 5.44 -2.92 -14.27
CA CYS A 42 5.07 -2.40 -15.59
C CYS A 42 3.55 -2.32 -15.75
N GLY A 43 3.08 -1.30 -16.48
CA GLY A 43 1.66 -1.16 -16.86
C GLY A 43 1.40 0.17 -17.56
N GLU A 44 0.27 0.29 -18.25
CA GLU A 44 -0.12 1.53 -18.94
C GLU A 44 -0.40 2.71 -18.00
N THR A 45 -0.40 3.94 -18.52
CA THR A 45 -0.91 5.11 -17.79
C THR A 45 -2.37 4.88 -17.43
N GLY A 46 -2.80 5.26 -16.22
CA GLY A 46 -4.17 5.03 -15.74
C GLY A 46 -4.39 3.70 -15.00
N SER A 47 -3.47 2.74 -15.11
CA SER A 47 -3.55 1.45 -14.38
C SER A 47 -3.55 1.54 -12.85
N GLY A 48 -3.21 2.71 -12.29
CA GLY A 48 -3.18 2.96 -10.85
C GLY A 48 -1.80 2.79 -10.19
N LYS A 49 -0.70 2.63 -10.95
CA LYS A 49 0.64 2.42 -10.37
C LYS A 49 1.03 3.49 -9.34
N THR A 50 1.04 4.76 -9.75
CA THR A 50 1.48 5.88 -8.89
C THR A 50 0.58 6.07 -7.67
N THR A 51 -0.70 5.73 -7.76
CA THR A 51 -1.67 5.95 -6.67
C THR A 51 -1.84 4.75 -5.74
N GLN A 52 -1.72 3.52 -6.26
CA GLN A 52 -1.96 2.30 -5.48
C GLN A 52 -0.66 1.67 -4.94
N LEU A 53 0.48 1.76 -5.63
CA LEU A 53 1.73 1.18 -5.12
C LEU A 53 2.17 1.79 -3.78
N PRO A 54 2.07 3.12 -3.54
CA PRO A 54 2.35 3.69 -2.22
C PRO A 54 1.39 3.18 -1.14
N LYS A 55 0.11 3.01 -1.46
CA LYS A 55 -0.89 2.43 -0.55
C LYS A 55 -0.59 0.98 -0.19
N ILE A 56 -0.19 0.16 -1.17
CA ILE A 56 0.25 -1.22 -0.95
C ILE A 56 1.46 -1.22 -0.01
N ALA A 57 2.46 -0.38 -0.27
CA ALA A 57 3.64 -0.27 0.58
C ALA A 57 3.29 0.14 2.02
N LEU A 58 2.40 1.13 2.19
CA LEU A 58 1.87 1.55 3.49
C LEU A 58 1.13 0.42 4.21
N ALA A 59 0.29 -0.34 3.52
CA ALA A 59 -0.41 -1.50 4.06
C ALA A 59 0.55 -2.63 4.50
N MET A 60 1.72 -2.73 3.86
CA MET A 60 2.81 -3.62 4.26
C MET A 60 3.67 -3.06 5.41
N GLY A 61 3.28 -1.94 6.03
CA GLY A 61 4.03 -1.31 7.12
C GLY A 61 5.30 -0.58 6.66
N ARG A 62 5.40 -0.21 5.37
CA ARG A 62 6.52 0.57 4.84
C ARG A 62 6.14 2.05 4.73
N GLY A 63 7.11 2.93 4.93
CA GLY A 63 6.90 4.38 4.86
C GLY A 63 6.49 4.99 6.21
N LYS A 64 6.16 6.29 6.20
CA LYS A 64 5.71 7.07 7.36
C LYS A 64 4.49 7.90 6.95
N LEU A 65 3.61 8.17 7.90
CA LEU A 65 2.45 9.07 7.75
C LEU A 65 2.84 10.52 8.03
#